data_AF-A0A956IVD2-F1
#
_entry.id   AF-A0A956IVD2-F1
#
_cell.length_a   1.000
_cell.length_b   1.000
_cell.length_c   1.000
_cell.angle_alpha   90.00
_cell.angle_beta   90.00
_cell.angle_gamma   90.00
#
_symmetry.space_group_name_H-M   'P 1'
#
loop_
_entity.id
_entity.type
_entity.pdbx_description
1 polymer ?
#
loop_
_entity_poly.entity_id
_entity_poly.type
_entity_poly.pdbx_seq_one_letter_code
_entity_poly.pdbx_strand_id
1 'polypeptide(L)'
;MREHPLILIPIAAFSLALAACGDDSTATDASASASESGSTAASASATEGSTGAGESEGATDTDTGADTGGEAEGLLPPSEHLIRISMALRGKRPSEADLAKVEEDPAALPGIVDAYLESPEFGAIIRDLHNDALLSIVDFGAPPAGFLAKGAIAGTDPYAVNRSIMEAPLRLVEHIVVNDRPYTEIVTADYTLADNVVATVWGLDHSGTKGKWEETSWQGKRAHAGVLSDSWLFTRHSSTVTNANRGRANAMSRALLCYDFLDRDIELDPSVNLADPNVVAEAVQSNQACAACHQALDPMASFFSGYLPNYTPALIPYPLDMWVEGLFPILFKVNMRDPAFFGAPGDDLADLGDLIADDPRFSLCAARRFYAYFHQVELDDVPLEEASALQSTLVEGGFQVKPMIKELVLSDAFRVAEGERGRKQARPIQLAALIDDLTGFRWRTDLSAFGVGVIDLMDDSLIGYHVLAGGIDSLFVTRPSNTPSATTSLVLQGIARNAANIVVTADFAQADKGKRKLLTMVDADTRDDATLRDQLVALHRRLYGEALAADDPVIDASLELLKGALALANDDGARAWKITLTALLQDVRIAFY
;
A
#
# COMPACT_ATOMS: atom_id res chain seq x y z
N MET A 1 6.32 -28.91 41.47
CA MET A 1 4.96 -29.38 41.15
C MET A 1 3.94 -28.36 41.62
N ARG A 2 3.55 -27.42 40.75
CA ARG A 2 2.27 -26.71 40.78
C ARG A 2 1.95 -26.39 39.32
N GLU A 3 1.02 -27.15 38.76
CA GLU A 3 0.51 -27.01 37.41
C GLU A 3 -0.49 -25.86 37.37
N HIS A 4 -0.39 -24.98 36.37
CA HIS A 4 -1.45 -24.07 35.97
C HIS A 4 -2.00 -24.56 34.62
N PRO A 5 -3.32 -24.76 34.45
CA PRO A 5 -3.86 -25.26 33.19
C PRO A 5 -3.98 -24.11 32.18
N LEU A 6 -3.45 -24.34 30.97
CA LEU A 6 -3.76 -23.56 29.78
C LEU A 6 -5.19 -23.90 29.34
N ILE A 7 -6.08 -22.90 29.35
CA ILE A 7 -7.44 -23.02 28.85
C ILE A 7 -7.43 -22.68 27.34
N LEU A 8 -7.64 -23.67 26.49
CA LEU A 8 -8.05 -23.47 25.09
C LEU A 8 -9.56 -23.21 25.05
N ILE A 9 -9.99 -22.09 24.50
CA ILE A 9 -11.42 -21.79 24.24
C ILE A 9 -11.64 -21.71 22.72
N PRO A 10 -12.62 -22.42 22.16
CA PRO A 10 -12.98 -22.29 20.74
C PRO A 10 -13.77 -20.99 20.52
N ILE A 11 -13.36 -20.20 19.52
CA ILE A 11 -14.08 -18.99 19.12
C ILE A 11 -15.31 -19.42 18.29
N ALA A 12 -16.50 -19.18 18.84
CA ALA A 12 -17.75 -19.28 18.11
C ALA A 12 -17.92 -18.06 17.20
N ALA A 13 -18.24 -18.31 15.93
CA ALA A 13 -18.59 -17.30 14.95
C ALA A 13 -19.84 -16.52 15.40
N PHE A 14 -19.72 -15.20 15.51
CA PHE A 14 -20.85 -14.30 15.79
C PHE A 14 -21.50 -13.89 14.47
N SER A 15 -22.65 -14.51 14.15
CA SER A 15 -23.59 -13.99 13.16
C SER A 15 -24.45 -12.90 13.82
N LEU A 16 -24.30 -11.65 13.36
CA LEU A 16 -25.15 -10.54 13.80
C LEU A 16 -26.47 -10.60 13.01
N ALA A 17 -27.54 -11.06 13.65
CA ALA A 17 -28.91 -10.91 13.15
C ALA A 17 -29.48 -9.57 13.63
N LEU A 18 -29.73 -8.64 12.71
CA LEU A 18 -30.52 -7.43 12.99
C LEU A 18 -32.00 -7.83 13.13
N ALA A 19 -32.56 -7.59 14.31
CA ALA A 19 -34.00 -7.62 14.54
C ALA A 19 -34.59 -6.23 14.25
N ALA A 20 -35.57 -6.17 13.34
CA ALA A 20 -36.50 -5.05 13.21
C ALA A 20 -37.91 -5.58 13.49
N CYS A 21 -38.63 -4.92 14.41
CA CYS A 21 -40.01 -5.20 14.77
C CYS A 21 -40.98 -4.18 14.15
N GLY A 22 -42.20 -4.66 13.82
CA GLY A 22 -43.43 -3.89 13.61
C GLY A 22 -44.06 -4.15 12.23
N ASP A 23 -44.86 -5.22 12.09
CA ASP A 23 -46.35 -5.28 12.16
C ASP A 23 -47.02 -4.66 10.90
N ASP A 24 -47.99 -5.26 10.19
CA ASP A 24 -48.77 -6.48 10.35
C ASP A 24 -49.52 -6.79 9.02
N SER A 25 -50.06 -8.00 8.91
CA SER A 25 -51.18 -8.46 8.05
C SER A 25 -50.92 -9.28 6.76
N THR A 26 -51.31 -10.56 6.88
CA THR A 26 -51.95 -11.48 5.91
C THR A 26 -51.12 -12.36 4.95
N ALA A 27 -50.81 -13.57 5.45
CA ALA A 27 -51.16 -14.91 4.94
C ALA A 27 -51.10 -15.20 3.41
N THR A 28 -50.28 -16.17 3.00
CA THR A 28 -50.67 -17.60 2.84
C THR A 28 -49.51 -18.43 2.25
N ASP A 29 -49.52 -19.72 2.60
CA ASP A 29 -48.57 -20.79 2.25
C ASP A 29 -48.23 -20.95 0.76
N ALA A 30 -46.97 -21.36 0.47
CA ALA A 30 -46.68 -22.49 -0.41
C ALA A 30 -45.18 -22.85 -0.37
N SER A 31 -44.90 -24.12 -0.06
CA SER A 31 -43.62 -24.79 -0.24
C SER A 31 -43.43 -25.21 -1.70
N ALA A 32 -42.22 -25.03 -2.26
CA ALA A 32 -41.72 -25.83 -3.38
C ALA A 32 -40.20 -25.70 -3.55
N SER A 33 -39.56 -26.86 -3.58
CA SER A 33 -38.17 -27.13 -3.98
C SER A 33 -37.95 -27.00 -5.49
N ALA A 34 -36.78 -26.51 -5.92
CA ALA A 34 -36.08 -26.84 -7.19
C ALA A 34 -34.75 -26.07 -7.23
N SER A 35 -33.61 -26.73 -7.03
CA SER A 35 -32.71 -27.26 -8.08
C SER A 35 -31.93 -26.18 -8.85
N GLU A 36 -30.65 -26.10 -8.53
CA GLU A 36 -29.61 -25.35 -9.24
C GLU A 36 -29.41 -25.90 -10.66
N SER A 37 -29.22 -24.99 -11.62
CA SER A 37 -28.68 -25.33 -12.94
C SER A 37 -27.51 -24.40 -13.23
N GLY A 38 -26.36 -25.01 -13.46
CA GLY A 38 -25.14 -24.34 -13.91
C GLY A 38 -25.25 -23.90 -15.36
N SER A 39 -24.61 -22.77 -15.66
CA SER A 39 -24.42 -22.27 -17.01
C SER A 39 -22.92 -22.24 -17.31
N THR A 40 -22.51 -23.12 -18.21
CA THR A 40 -21.21 -23.20 -18.87
C THR A 40 -21.07 -22.06 -19.88
N ALA A 41 -20.01 -21.25 -19.78
CA ALA A 41 -19.60 -20.34 -20.85
C ALA A 41 -18.40 -20.95 -21.59
N ALA A 42 -18.56 -21.11 -22.90
CA ALA A 42 -17.64 -21.76 -23.81
C ALA A 42 -16.47 -20.86 -24.22
N SER A 43 -15.28 -21.45 -24.24
CA SER A 43 -14.05 -20.92 -24.85
C SER A 43 -14.13 -20.97 -26.37
N ALA A 44 -13.85 -19.86 -27.06
CA ALA A 44 -13.62 -19.83 -28.50
C ALA A 44 -12.12 -19.71 -28.76
N SER A 45 -11.54 -20.76 -29.36
CA SER A 45 -10.18 -20.78 -29.90
C SER A 45 -10.13 -20.02 -31.23
N ALA A 46 -9.18 -19.09 -31.37
CA ALA A 46 -8.80 -18.54 -32.67
C ALA A 46 -7.48 -19.18 -33.12
N THR A 47 -7.53 -19.74 -34.32
CA THR A 47 -6.50 -20.50 -35.01
C THR A 47 -5.40 -19.63 -35.61
N GLU A 48 -4.17 -20.13 -35.51
CA GLU A 48 -2.98 -19.64 -36.23
C GLU A 48 -3.11 -19.80 -37.75
N GLY A 49 -2.59 -18.81 -38.49
CA GLY A 49 -2.38 -18.87 -39.92
C GLY A 49 -1.09 -18.15 -40.28
N SER A 50 -0.01 -18.92 -40.42
CA SER A 50 1.28 -18.49 -40.98
C SER A 50 1.28 -18.66 -42.51
N THR A 51 1.79 -17.67 -43.24
CA THR A 51 2.72 -17.80 -44.39
C THR A 51 2.89 -16.46 -45.11
N GLY A 52 4.14 -16.10 -45.46
CA GLY A 52 4.42 -15.08 -46.48
C GLY A 52 5.72 -14.30 -46.27
N ALA A 53 6.84 -14.88 -46.71
CA ALA A 53 8.11 -14.17 -46.90
C ALA A 53 8.08 -13.30 -48.16
N GLY A 54 8.78 -12.16 -48.14
CA GLY A 54 8.95 -11.27 -49.29
C GLY A 54 9.95 -10.14 -49.04
N GLU A 55 11.21 -10.43 -49.35
CA GLU A 55 12.31 -9.61 -49.88
C GLU A 55 12.49 -8.11 -49.58
N SER A 56 13.77 -7.79 -49.35
CA SER A 56 14.42 -6.50 -49.19
C SER A 56 14.47 -5.65 -50.46
N GLU A 57 14.37 -4.33 -50.33
CA GLU A 57 15.15 -3.37 -51.12
C GLU A 57 15.53 -2.17 -50.24
N GLY A 58 16.81 -1.80 -50.28
CA GLY A 58 17.35 -0.67 -49.55
C GLY A 58 17.23 0.63 -50.33
N ALA A 59 17.10 1.74 -49.59
CA ALA A 59 17.48 3.05 -50.05
C ALA A 59 18.05 3.83 -48.87
N THR A 60 19.37 4.04 -48.90
CA THR A 60 20.07 5.04 -48.13
C THR A 60 19.61 6.42 -48.58
N ASP A 61 19.10 7.24 -47.67
CA ASP A 61 19.18 8.68 -47.82
C ASP A 61 19.58 9.31 -46.49
N THR A 62 20.75 9.92 -46.52
CA THR A 62 21.31 10.75 -45.45
C THR A 62 20.68 12.13 -45.57
N ASP A 63 19.77 12.49 -44.65
CA ASP A 63 19.42 13.89 -44.44
C ASP A 63 19.73 14.31 -43.00
N THR A 64 20.75 15.15 -42.90
CA THR A 64 21.14 15.89 -41.71
C THR A 64 20.15 17.02 -41.50
N GLY A 65 19.02 16.72 -40.85
CA GLY A 65 18.06 17.69 -40.34
C GLY A 65 18.20 17.85 -38.84
N ALA A 66 18.30 19.09 -38.37
CA ALA A 66 18.40 19.45 -36.96
C ALA A 66 17.23 18.85 -36.16
N ASP A 67 17.57 18.19 -35.06
CA ASP A 67 16.65 17.65 -34.05
C ASP A 67 15.93 18.81 -33.34
N THR A 68 14.79 19.21 -33.89
CA THR A 68 13.76 19.92 -33.14
C THR A 68 12.85 18.84 -32.55
N GLY A 69 13.00 18.60 -31.24
CA GLY A 69 12.33 17.56 -30.48
C GLY A 69 10.81 17.55 -30.70
N GLY A 70 10.37 16.66 -31.59
CA GLY A 70 8.99 16.23 -31.64
C GLY A 70 8.71 15.39 -30.41
N GLU A 71 7.74 15.80 -29.60
CA GLU A 71 7.18 14.98 -28.54
C GLU A 71 6.80 13.62 -29.14
N ALA A 72 7.39 12.53 -28.62
CA ALA A 72 7.05 11.20 -29.07
C ALA A 72 5.55 10.96 -28.82
N GLU A 73 4.80 10.70 -29.88
CA GLU A 73 3.35 10.54 -29.87
C GLU A 73 2.94 9.52 -28.78
N GLY A 74 2.09 9.93 -27.84
CA GLY A 74 1.61 9.08 -26.74
C GLY A 74 2.36 9.16 -25.40
N LEU A 75 3.39 10.00 -25.28
CA LEU A 75 4.05 10.30 -24.00
C LEU A 75 3.57 11.61 -23.38
N LEU A 76 3.57 11.67 -22.04
CA LEU A 76 3.28 12.89 -21.30
C LEU A 76 4.32 13.98 -21.59
N PRO A 77 3.87 15.24 -21.72
CA PRO A 77 4.77 16.39 -21.76
C PRO A 77 5.51 16.54 -20.42
N PRO A 78 6.66 17.25 -20.37
CA PRO A 78 7.50 17.32 -19.18
C PRO A 78 6.79 17.79 -17.90
N SER A 79 5.87 18.75 -17.99
CA SER A 79 5.10 19.26 -16.85
C SER A 79 4.12 18.22 -16.29
N GLU A 80 3.42 17.48 -17.14
CA GLU A 80 2.54 16.39 -16.72
C GLU A 80 3.34 15.20 -16.17
N HIS A 81 4.49 14.89 -16.76
CA HIS A 81 5.42 13.90 -16.22
C HIS A 81 5.90 14.27 -14.81
N LEU A 82 6.22 15.55 -14.57
CA LEU A 82 6.55 16.05 -13.23
C LEU A 82 5.38 15.88 -12.25
N ILE A 83 4.13 16.16 -12.66
CA ILE A 83 2.95 15.94 -11.82
C ILE A 83 2.83 14.48 -11.45
N ARG A 84 2.98 13.58 -12.42
CA ARG A 84 2.95 12.13 -12.22
C ARG A 84 4.02 11.68 -11.23
N ILE A 85 5.27 12.10 -11.43
CA ILE A 85 6.38 11.78 -10.52
C ILE A 85 6.10 12.29 -9.11
N SER A 86 5.65 13.54 -8.98
CA SER A 86 5.35 14.15 -7.69
C SER A 86 4.25 13.42 -6.94
N MET A 87 3.18 13.04 -7.63
CA MET A 87 2.07 12.27 -7.05
C MET A 87 2.52 10.86 -6.67
N ALA A 88 3.29 10.19 -7.52
CA ALA A 88 3.81 8.86 -7.27
C ALA A 88 4.74 8.81 -6.05
N LEU A 89 5.68 9.75 -5.93
CA LEU A 89 6.71 9.76 -4.89
C LEU A 89 6.28 10.43 -3.59
N ARG A 90 5.28 11.33 -3.61
CA ARG A 90 4.93 12.15 -2.43
C ARG A 90 3.44 12.28 -2.18
N GLY A 91 2.58 11.90 -3.13
CA GLY A 91 1.14 12.15 -3.05
C GLY A 91 0.79 13.63 -3.05
N LYS A 92 1.62 14.49 -3.64
CA LYS A 92 1.42 15.95 -3.68
C LYS A 92 1.57 16.48 -5.10
N ARG A 93 0.95 17.62 -5.40
CA ARG A 93 1.27 18.37 -6.63
C ARG A 93 2.65 19.01 -6.52
N PRO A 94 3.37 19.18 -7.65
CA PRO A 94 4.62 19.93 -7.64
C PRO A 94 4.40 21.37 -7.16
N SER A 95 5.47 22.01 -6.66
CA SER A 95 5.42 23.43 -6.32
C SER A 95 5.36 24.27 -7.60
N GLU A 96 4.88 25.51 -7.52
CA GLU A 96 4.90 26.43 -8.66
C GLU A 96 6.33 26.65 -9.19
N ALA A 97 7.31 26.69 -8.29
CA ALA A 97 8.71 26.82 -8.67
C ALA A 97 9.23 25.61 -9.45
N ASP A 98 8.81 24.39 -9.08
CA ASP A 98 9.21 23.17 -9.80
C ASP A 98 8.53 23.09 -11.18
N LEU A 99 7.23 23.44 -11.26
CA LEU A 99 6.51 23.48 -12.54
C LEU A 99 7.16 24.48 -13.50
N ALA A 100 7.34 25.73 -13.05
CA ALA A 100 7.95 26.78 -13.86
C ALA A 100 9.37 26.40 -14.32
N LYS A 101 10.15 25.74 -13.46
CA LYS A 101 11.51 25.30 -13.79
C LYS A 101 11.51 24.23 -14.88
N VAL A 102 10.57 23.27 -14.86
CA VAL A 102 10.46 22.22 -15.89
C VAL A 102 9.86 22.75 -17.19
N GLU A 103 8.95 23.73 -17.11
CA GLU A 103 8.41 24.41 -18.29
C GLU A 103 9.47 25.25 -19.01
N GLU A 104 10.39 25.86 -18.26
CA GLU A 104 11.54 26.57 -18.82
C GLU A 104 12.61 25.61 -19.35
N ASP A 105 12.93 24.56 -18.58
CA ASP A 105 13.97 23.59 -18.91
C ASP A 105 13.56 22.16 -18.47
N PRO A 106 13.08 21.31 -19.40
CA PRO A 106 12.76 19.92 -19.11
C PRO A 106 13.94 19.11 -18.53
N ALA A 107 15.20 19.51 -18.79
CA ALA A 107 16.38 18.83 -18.25
C ALA A 107 16.56 19.07 -16.73
N ALA A 108 15.78 19.97 -16.12
CA ALA A 108 15.75 20.14 -14.67
C ALA A 108 15.11 18.97 -13.91
N LEU A 109 14.31 18.15 -14.60
CA LEU A 109 13.47 17.12 -13.99
C LEU A 109 14.25 16.13 -13.11
N PRO A 110 15.39 15.53 -13.54
CA PRO A 110 16.11 14.55 -12.72
C PRO A 110 16.60 15.10 -11.38
N GLY A 111 16.98 16.39 -11.31
CA GLY A 111 17.40 17.02 -10.06
C GLY A 111 16.24 17.34 -9.11
N ILE A 112 15.02 17.52 -9.64
CA ILE A 112 13.80 17.64 -8.84
C ILE A 112 13.42 16.27 -8.27
N VAL A 113 13.57 15.19 -9.05
CA VAL A 113 13.35 13.82 -8.56
C VAL A 113 14.26 13.50 -7.38
N ASP A 114 15.54 13.88 -7.44
CA ASP A 114 16.47 13.71 -6.30
C ASP A 114 15.92 14.36 -5.03
N ALA A 115 15.45 15.61 -5.12
CA ALA A 115 14.86 16.30 -3.98
C ALA A 115 13.56 15.65 -3.46
N TYR A 116 12.78 15.01 -4.34
CA TYR A 116 11.56 14.32 -3.96
C TYR A 116 11.83 12.99 -3.26
N LEU A 117 12.89 12.27 -3.65
CA LEU A 117 13.34 11.04 -2.98
C LEU A 117 13.92 11.30 -1.57
N GLU A 118 14.35 12.54 -1.29
CA GLU A 118 14.77 12.98 0.05
C GLU A 118 13.62 13.54 0.90
N SER A 119 12.40 13.61 0.36
CA SER A 119 11.28 14.24 1.06
C SER A 119 10.70 13.31 2.13
N PRO A 120 10.20 13.84 3.27
CA PRO A 120 9.59 13.01 4.31
C PRO A 120 8.40 12.18 3.83
N GLU A 121 7.68 12.66 2.81
CA GLU A 121 6.53 11.97 2.20
C GLU A 121 6.94 10.67 1.50
N PHE A 122 8.15 10.61 0.94
CA PHE A 122 8.64 9.43 0.23
C PHE A 122 8.68 8.19 1.11
N GLY A 123 9.06 8.34 2.39
CA GLY A 123 9.02 7.26 3.36
C GLY A 123 7.63 6.63 3.52
N ALA A 124 6.56 7.43 3.40
CA ALA A 124 5.19 6.94 3.45
C ALA A 124 4.81 6.09 2.22
N ILE A 125 5.30 6.47 1.03
CA ILE A 125 5.14 5.67 -0.19
C ILE A 125 5.88 4.35 -0.08
N ILE A 126 7.09 4.35 0.49
CA ILE A 126 7.84 3.11 0.75
C ILE A 126 7.09 2.19 1.69
N ARG A 127 6.48 2.70 2.77
CA ARG A 127 5.65 1.86 3.66
C ARG A 127 4.45 1.27 2.94
N ASP A 128 3.73 2.06 2.15
CA ASP A 128 2.55 1.60 1.41
C ASP A 128 2.91 0.51 0.39
N LEU A 129 4.00 0.69 -0.38
CA LEU A 129 4.51 -0.30 -1.33
C LEU A 129 4.85 -1.63 -0.65
N HIS A 130 5.54 -1.60 0.48
CA HIS A 130 5.92 -2.82 1.18
C HIS A 130 4.74 -3.46 1.92
N ASN A 131 3.70 -2.69 2.25
CA ASN A 131 2.47 -3.25 2.81
C ASN A 131 1.74 -4.13 1.79
N ASP A 132 1.80 -3.84 0.48
CA ASP A 132 1.24 -4.71 -0.57
C ASP A 132 1.90 -6.10 -0.59
N ALA A 133 3.15 -6.21 -0.13
CA ALA A 133 3.90 -7.46 -0.08
C ALA A 133 3.78 -8.17 1.27
N LEU A 134 4.06 -7.43 2.35
CA LEU A 134 4.10 -7.96 3.71
C LEU A 134 2.72 -8.11 4.33
N LEU A 135 1.72 -7.38 3.80
CA LEU A 135 0.34 -7.37 4.30
C LEU A 135 0.36 -7.16 5.82
N SER A 136 0.98 -6.09 6.30
CA SER A 136 1.24 -5.88 7.73
C SER A 136 0.08 -5.19 8.44
N ILE A 137 -0.54 -4.20 7.79
CA ILE A 137 -1.57 -3.35 8.38
C ILE A 137 -2.93 -4.05 8.32
N VAL A 138 -3.46 -4.46 9.46
CA VAL A 138 -4.83 -4.98 9.65
C VAL A 138 -5.56 -4.19 10.71
N ASP A 139 -6.34 -3.20 10.28
CA ASP A 139 -7.09 -2.38 11.23
C ASP A 139 -8.11 -3.26 11.97
N PHE A 140 -7.88 -3.43 13.28
CA PHE A 140 -8.78 -4.14 14.18
C PHE A 140 -9.76 -3.17 14.84
N GLY A 141 -11.03 -3.56 14.88
CA GLY A 141 -12.09 -2.73 15.40
C GLY A 141 -12.33 -3.02 16.86
N ALA A 142 -11.89 -2.09 17.70
CA ALA A 142 -12.19 -2.00 19.13
C ALA A 142 -11.83 -3.26 19.97
N PRO A 143 -11.61 -3.08 21.28
CA PRO A 143 -11.48 -4.21 22.19
C PRO A 143 -12.65 -5.21 22.05
N PRO A 144 -12.40 -6.53 22.06
CA PRO A 144 -11.16 -7.18 22.48
C PRO A 144 -10.14 -7.44 21.35
N ALA A 145 -10.33 -6.92 20.14
CA ALA A 145 -9.38 -7.10 19.05
C ALA A 145 -8.19 -6.13 19.18
N GLY A 146 -6.98 -6.59 18.84
CA GLY A 146 -5.77 -5.78 18.89
C GLY A 146 -5.12 -5.62 20.28
N PHE A 147 -4.10 -4.76 20.33
CA PHE A 147 -3.32 -4.42 21.51
C PHE A 147 -4.02 -3.33 22.33
N LEU A 148 -3.92 -3.42 23.66
CA LEU A 148 -4.54 -2.47 24.59
C LEU A 148 -3.50 -1.49 25.12
N ALA A 149 -3.88 -0.21 25.27
CA ALA A 149 -3.04 0.80 25.90
C ALA A 149 -2.93 0.57 27.43
N LYS A 150 -1.94 -0.23 27.86
CA LYS A 150 -1.70 -0.58 29.27
C LYS A 150 -0.22 -0.47 29.65
N GLY A 151 0.08 -0.53 30.94
CA GLY A 151 1.45 -0.42 31.44
C GLY A 151 2.06 0.95 31.13
N ALA A 152 3.27 1.00 30.57
CA ALA A 152 3.98 2.24 30.27
C ALA A 152 3.35 3.09 29.15
N ILE A 153 2.46 2.49 28.34
CA ILE A 153 1.71 3.18 27.27
C ILE A 153 0.25 3.46 27.65
N ALA A 154 -0.11 3.29 28.92
CA ALA A 154 -1.43 3.65 29.41
C ALA A 154 -1.76 5.13 29.08
N GLY A 155 -2.98 5.37 28.61
CA GLY A 155 -3.43 6.70 28.17
C GLY A 155 -2.99 7.09 26.75
N THR A 156 -2.28 6.22 26.03
CA THR A 156 -2.13 6.36 24.58
C THR A 156 -3.43 5.93 23.90
N ASP A 157 -3.80 6.62 22.82
CA ASP A 157 -4.91 6.27 21.96
C ASP A 157 -4.77 4.80 21.47
N PRO A 158 -5.73 3.90 21.74
CA PRO A 158 -5.64 2.49 21.33
C PRO A 158 -5.50 2.27 19.81
N TYR A 159 -6.12 3.11 18.98
CA TYR A 159 -5.92 3.07 17.53
C TYR A 159 -4.46 3.41 17.20
N ALA A 160 -3.90 4.48 17.78
CA ALA A 160 -2.49 4.82 17.59
C ALA A 160 -1.53 3.72 18.08
N VAL A 161 -1.86 3.03 19.18
CA VAL A 161 -1.08 1.88 19.67
C VAL A 161 -1.03 0.77 18.63
N ASN A 162 -2.18 0.38 18.09
CA ASN A 162 -2.24 -0.69 17.09
C ASN A 162 -1.55 -0.26 15.79
N ARG A 163 -1.80 0.96 15.29
CA ARG A 163 -1.14 1.49 14.09
C ARG A 163 0.38 1.47 14.22
N SER A 164 0.93 1.91 15.35
CA SER A 164 2.37 1.87 15.60
C SER A 164 2.94 0.45 15.51
N ILE A 165 2.31 -0.52 16.17
CA ILE A 165 2.74 -1.93 16.13
C ILE A 165 2.65 -2.50 14.71
N MET A 166 1.57 -2.18 14.00
CA MET A 166 1.35 -2.69 12.65
C MET A 166 2.33 -2.13 11.61
N GLU A 167 2.75 -0.89 11.81
CA GLU A 167 3.72 -0.22 10.94
C GLU A 167 5.17 -0.64 11.22
N ALA A 168 5.47 -1.27 12.36
CA ALA A 168 6.84 -1.60 12.78
C ALA A 168 7.71 -2.26 11.70
N PRO A 169 7.30 -3.35 11.01
CA PRO A 169 8.12 -3.93 9.95
C PRO A 169 8.27 -2.99 8.74
N LEU A 170 7.27 -2.16 8.44
CA LEU A 170 7.31 -1.20 7.33
C LEU A 170 8.23 0.00 7.66
N ARG A 171 8.30 0.39 8.93
CA ARG A 171 9.18 1.45 9.43
C ARG A 171 10.65 1.07 9.31
N LEU A 172 10.99 -0.19 9.54
CA LEU A 172 12.33 -0.71 9.27
C LEU A 172 12.70 -0.55 7.80
N VAL A 173 11.80 -0.94 6.89
CA VAL A 173 12.05 -0.82 5.45
C VAL A 173 12.16 0.66 5.02
N GLU A 174 11.28 1.53 5.53
CA GLU A 174 11.37 2.98 5.32
C GLU A 174 12.74 3.51 5.72
N HIS A 175 13.21 3.16 6.93
CA HIS A 175 14.50 3.62 7.43
C HIS A 175 15.68 3.16 6.56
N ILE A 176 15.67 1.92 6.09
CA ILE A 176 16.71 1.40 5.20
C ILE A 176 16.73 2.21 3.89
N VAL A 177 15.57 2.37 3.25
CA VAL A 177 15.46 3.05 1.95
C VAL A 177 15.75 4.55 2.06
N VAL A 178 15.20 5.24 3.05
CA VAL A 178 15.35 6.69 3.22
C VAL A 178 16.78 7.08 3.59
N ASN A 179 17.52 6.21 4.29
CA ASN A 179 18.92 6.44 4.66
C ASN A 179 19.95 5.82 3.69
N ASP A 180 19.53 5.42 2.47
CA ASP A 180 20.39 4.87 1.43
C ASP A 180 21.22 3.65 1.86
N ARG A 181 20.64 2.85 2.77
CA ARG A 181 21.23 1.58 3.19
C ARG A 181 20.98 0.50 2.14
N PRO A 182 21.84 -0.53 2.06
CA PRO A 182 21.60 -1.68 1.20
C PRO A 182 20.23 -2.29 1.49
N TYR A 183 19.41 -2.45 0.46
CA TYR A 183 18.06 -3.02 0.57
C TYR A 183 18.05 -4.46 1.12
N THR A 184 19.17 -5.18 1.04
CA THR A 184 19.33 -6.49 1.69
C THR A 184 19.15 -6.41 3.21
N GLU A 185 19.41 -5.26 3.84
CA GLU A 185 19.18 -5.05 5.29
C GLU A 185 17.73 -5.32 5.70
N ILE A 186 16.75 -5.32 4.79
CA ILE A 186 15.36 -5.67 5.17
C ILE A 186 15.28 -7.09 5.72
N VAL A 187 16.21 -7.98 5.37
CA VAL A 187 16.32 -9.35 5.92
C VAL A 187 17.64 -9.62 6.64
N THR A 188 18.68 -8.81 6.45
CA THR A 188 19.99 -9.03 7.09
C THR A 188 20.32 -8.07 8.24
N ALA A 189 19.46 -7.08 8.53
CA ALA A 189 19.73 -6.12 9.59
C ALA A 189 19.92 -6.82 10.95
N ASP A 190 21.02 -6.47 11.63
CA ASP A 190 21.36 -6.90 12.99
C ASP A 190 20.70 -6.02 14.08
N TYR A 191 19.73 -5.20 13.66
CA TYR A 191 18.93 -4.31 14.50
C TYR A 191 17.45 -4.40 14.10
N THR A 192 16.59 -3.83 14.93
CA THR A 192 15.19 -3.56 14.60
C THR A 192 14.88 -2.09 14.90
N LEU A 193 13.71 -1.61 14.52
CA LEU A 193 13.22 -0.29 14.88
C LEU A 193 12.05 -0.37 15.84
N ALA A 194 12.04 0.53 16.80
CA ALA A 194 10.92 0.71 17.69
C ALA A 194 10.67 2.18 17.99
N ASP A 195 9.39 2.55 18.08
CA ASP A 195 8.99 3.69 18.88
C ASP A 195 8.75 3.26 20.34
N ASN A 196 8.30 4.19 21.17
CA ASN A 196 8.00 3.90 22.57
C ASN A 196 6.87 2.86 22.76
N VAL A 197 5.96 2.71 21.79
CA VAL A 197 4.85 1.75 21.84
C VAL A 197 5.35 0.35 21.54
N VAL A 198 6.01 0.18 20.40
CA VAL A 198 6.64 -1.08 19.97
C VAL A 198 7.60 -1.57 21.03
N ALA A 199 8.44 -0.68 21.57
CA ALA A 199 9.40 -1.02 22.62
C ALA A 199 8.71 -1.48 23.92
N THR A 200 7.62 -0.85 24.32
CA THR A 200 6.86 -1.27 25.51
C THR A 200 6.21 -2.64 25.32
N VAL A 201 5.62 -2.89 24.15
CA VAL A 201 4.89 -4.12 23.87
C VAL A 201 5.85 -5.30 23.78
N TRP A 202 7.00 -5.13 23.13
CA TRP A 202 7.96 -6.21 22.87
C TRP A 202 9.16 -6.24 23.82
N GLY A 203 9.27 -5.30 24.76
CA GLY A 203 10.35 -5.25 25.74
C GLY A 203 11.70 -4.85 25.15
N LEU A 204 11.69 -3.89 24.22
CA LEU A 204 12.91 -3.37 23.57
C LEU A 204 13.43 -2.14 24.30
N ASP A 205 14.73 -1.86 24.14
CA ASP A 205 15.33 -0.64 24.65
C ASP A 205 14.89 0.55 23.79
N HIS A 206 14.55 1.67 24.43
CA HIS A 206 14.13 2.91 23.76
C HIS A 206 14.36 4.11 24.67
N SER A 207 14.65 5.29 24.10
CA SER A 207 14.88 6.51 24.88
C SER A 207 13.67 7.02 25.68
N GLY A 208 12.47 6.51 25.37
CA GLY A 208 11.19 6.97 25.93
C GLY A 208 10.61 8.19 25.23
N THR A 209 11.24 8.70 24.18
CA THR A 209 10.76 9.86 23.41
C THR A 209 9.53 9.47 22.59
N LYS A 210 8.35 10.02 22.94
CA LYS A 210 7.09 9.67 22.27
C LYS A 210 7.14 9.91 20.76
N GLY A 211 6.73 8.90 19.98
CA GLY A 211 6.62 8.96 18.52
C GLY A 211 7.96 8.96 17.76
N LYS A 212 9.10 8.90 18.46
CA LYS A 212 10.41 8.79 17.81
C LYS A 212 10.74 7.32 17.58
N TRP A 213 11.00 6.97 16.32
CA TRP A 213 11.54 5.66 15.94
C TRP A 213 13.06 5.65 16.13
N GLU A 214 13.59 4.59 16.74
CA GLU A 214 15.01 4.42 17.05
C GLU A 214 15.45 2.99 16.73
N GLU A 215 16.70 2.85 16.28
CA GLU A 215 17.36 1.54 16.21
C GLU A 215 17.51 0.96 17.60
N THR A 216 17.15 -0.31 17.71
CA THR A 216 17.21 -1.11 18.94
C THR A 216 17.46 -2.56 18.57
N SER A 217 17.52 -3.43 19.57
CA SER A 217 17.85 -4.84 19.39
C SER A 217 16.86 -5.72 20.11
N TRP A 218 16.50 -6.85 19.49
CA TRP A 218 15.87 -7.95 20.19
C TRP A 218 16.75 -8.41 21.35
N GLN A 219 16.11 -8.69 22.48
CA GLN A 219 16.79 -9.16 23.69
C GLN A 219 16.88 -10.69 23.68
N GLY A 220 17.89 -11.25 24.34
CA GLY A 220 18.03 -12.71 24.50
C GLY A 220 18.69 -13.41 23.31
N LYS A 221 18.18 -14.58 22.92
CA LYS A 221 18.78 -15.48 21.90
C LYS A 221 18.11 -15.39 20.52
N ARG A 222 17.13 -14.51 20.33
CA ARG A 222 16.46 -14.34 19.04
C ARG A 222 17.46 -13.73 18.05
N ALA A 223 17.71 -14.43 16.95
CA ALA A 223 18.55 -13.91 15.87
C ALA A 223 17.89 -12.67 15.23
N HIS A 224 18.73 -11.69 14.88
CA HIS A 224 18.33 -10.50 14.15
C HIS A 224 18.40 -10.80 12.66
N ALA A 225 17.34 -10.43 11.94
CA ALA A 225 17.18 -10.74 10.53
C ALA A 225 16.18 -9.77 9.88
N GLY A 226 16.34 -8.47 10.15
CA GLY A 226 15.40 -7.42 9.74
C GLY A 226 13.93 -7.80 10.00
N VAL A 227 13.08 -7.74 8.97
CA VAL A 227 11.65 -8.06 9.06
C VAL A 227 11.38 -9.55 9.37
N LEU A 228 12.30 -10.46 9.05
CA LEU A 228 12.19 -11.90 9.41
C LEU A 228 12.34 -12.12 10.92
N SER A 229 12.85 -11.11 11.62
CA SER A 229 12.90 -11.06 13.06
C SER A 229 11.77 -10.22 13.67
N ASP A 230 10.73 -9.78 12.95
CA ASP A 230 9.69 -8.89 13.50
C ASP A 230 8.56 -9.63 14.24
N SER A 231 8.19 -9.15 15.44
CA SER A 231 7.15 -9.78 16.27
C SER A 231 5.73 -9.60 15.72
N TRP A 232 5.43 -8.44 15.14
CA TRP A 232 4.10 -8.16 14.61
C TRP A 232 3.86 -8.93 13.31
N LEU A 233 4.83 -8.97 12.41
CA LEU A 233 4.73 -9.66 11.13
C LEU A 233 4.30 -11.12 11.29
N PHE A 234 4.82 -11.83 12.30
CA PHE A 234 4.45 -13.22 12.59
C PHE A 234 3.27 -13.38 13.56
N THR A 235 2.88 -12.30 14.25
CA THR A 235 1.54 -12.24 14.87
C THR A 235 0.48 -12.19 13.77
N ARG A 236 0.73 -11.41 12.72
CA ARG A 236 -0.16 -11.26 11.60
C ARG A 236 -0.22 -12.51 10.71
N HIS A 237 0.94 -13.00 10.28
CA HIS A 237 1.07 -14.28 9.58
C HIS A 237 1.17 -15.38 10.63
N SER A 238 0.08 -15.59 11.37
CA SER A 238 0.07 -16.52 12.48
C SER A 238 0.17 -17.98 12.02
N SER A 239 0.47 -18.88 12.97
CA SER A 239 0.61 -20.30 12.71
C SER A 239 -0.13 -21.14 13.74
N THR A 240 -0.35 -22.41 13.42
CA THR A 240 -0.84 -23.46 14.33
C THR A 240 0.21 -24.56 14.47
N VAL A 241 0.03 -25.44 15.46
CA VAL A 241 0.90 -26.61 15.66
C VAL A 241 0.94 -27.51 14.41
N THR A 242 -0.19 -27.67 13.72
CA THR A 242 -0.30 -28.50 12.51
C THR A 242 0.27 -27.80 11.27
N ASN A 243 0.09 -26.48 11.15
CA ASN A 243 0.68 -25.70 10.05
C ASN A 243 2.21 -25.66 10.16
N ALA A 244 2.75 -25.62 11.38
CA ALA A 244 4.19 -25.66 11.67
C ALA A 244 4.99 -24.60 10.90
N ASN A 245 4.46 -23.37 10.83
CA ASN A 245 5.06 -22.19 10.19
C ASN A 245 5.15 -22.21 8.66
N ARG A 246 4.55 -23.19 7.97
CA ARG A 246 4.50 -23.22 6.50
C ARG A 246 3.81 -21.98 5.92
N GLY A 247 2.78 -21.46 6.61
CA GLY A 247 2.12 -20.21 6.21
C GLY A 247 3.07 -19.01 6.27
N ARG A 248 3.92 -18.93 7.30
CA ARG A 248 4.93 -17.87 7.46
C ARG A 248 6.01 -17.96 6.40
N ALA A 249 6.53 -19.16 6.16
CA ALA A 249 7.52 -19.39 5.11
C ALA A 249 6.98 -19.01 3.73
N ASN A 250 5.74 -19.42 3.39
CA ASN A 250 5.13 -19.03 2.12
C ASN A 250 4.86 -17.52 2.03
N ALA A 251 4.41 -16.88 3.11
CA ALA A 251 4.21 -15.43 3.13
C ALA A 251 5.52 -14.68 2.84
N MET A 252 6.65 -15.09 3.45
CA MET A 252 7.96 -14.48 3.19
C MET A 252 8.49 -14.80 1.80
N SER A 253 8.30 -16.03 1.31
CA SER A 253 8.66 -16.42 -0.06
C SER A 253 7.90 -15.58 -1.10
N ARG A 254 6.58 -15.40 -0.93
CA ARG A 254 5.78 -14.56 -1.82
C ARG A 254 6.20 -13.09 -1.74
N ALA A 255 6.40 -12.57 -0.53
CA ALA A 255 6.76 -11.17 -0.32
C ALA A 255 8.15 -10.84 -0.90
N LEU A 256 9.15 -11.69 -0.66
CA LEU A 256 10.56 -11.38 -0.89
C LEU A 256 11.14 -12.01 -2.17
N LEU A 257 10.55 -13.11 -2.66
CA LEU A 257 11.05 -13.84 -3.83
C LEU A 257 10.05 -13.88 -4.99
N CYS A 258 8.85 -13.32 -4.79
CA CYS A 258 7.76 -13.36 -5.76
C CYS A 258 7.44 -14.82 -6.17
N TYR A 259 7.55 -15.73 -5.21
CA TYR A 259 7.32 -17.16 -5.37
C TYR A 259 6.28 -17.62 -4.36
N ASP A 260 5.07 -17.91 -4.82
CA ASP A 260 4.00 -18.50 -4.00
C ASP A 260 3.95 -20.01 -4.21
N PHE A 261 4.04 -20.77 -3.11
CA PHE A 261 3.91 -22.22 -3.13
C PHE A 261 2.49 -22.69 -3.50
N LEU A 262 1.49 -21.80 -3.45
CA LEU A 262 0.08 -22.08 -3.73
C LEU A 262 -0.33 -21.85 -5.20
N ASP A 263 0.50 -21.18 -6.00
CA ASP A 263 0.21 -20.93 -7.43
C ASP A 263 0.44 -22.17 -8.30
N ARG A 264 0.99 -23.24 -7.73
CA ARG A 264 1.24 -24.49 -8.43
C ARG A 264 -0.02 -25.33 -8.49
N ASP A 265 -0.47 -25.63 -9.71
CA ASP A 265 -1.44 -26.68 -9.96
C ASP A 265 -0.83 -28.05 -9.60
N ILE A 266 -1.42 -28.70 -8.59
CA ILE A 266 -1.10 -30.08 -8.22
C ILE A 266 -2.29 -30.98 -8.50
N GLU A 267 -2.05 -32.07 -9.22
CA GLU A 267 -3.02 -33.17 -9.28
C GLU A 267 -2.89 -33.99 -8.01
N LEU A 268 -3.90 -33.92 -7.14
CA LEU A 268 -3.93 -34.71 -5.92
C LEU A 268 -4.10 -36.19 -6.26
N ASP A 269 -3.19 -37.01 -5.75
CA ASP A 269 -3.29 -38.45 -5.83
C ASP A 269 -4.54 -38.90 -5.02
N PRO A 270 -5.59 -39.43 -5.67
CA PRO A 270 -6.84 -39.78 -5.00
C PRO A 270 -6.69 -40.98 -4.06
N SER A 271 -5.53 -41.67 -4.08
CA SER A 271 -5.21 -42.74 -3.13
C SER A 271 -4.78 -42.22 -1.76
N VAL A 272 -4.40 -40.95 -1.64
CA VAL A 272 -4.00 -40.33 -0.37
C VAL A 272 -5.23 -39.94 0.43
N ASN A 273 -5.41 -40.54 1.61
CA ASN A 273 -6.48 -40.16 2.53
C ASN A 273 -6.17 -38.83 3.23
N LEU A 274 -6.65 -37.72 2.67
CA LEU A 274 -6.46 -36.37 3.22
C LEU A 274 -7.16 -36.13 4.57
N ALA A 275 -8.04 -37.03 5.00
CA ALA A 275 -8.69 -36.94 6.31
C ALA A 275 -7.85 -37.56 7.44
N ASP A 276 -6.79 -38.33 7.12
CA ASP A 276 -5.89 -38.91 8.11
C ASP A 276 -4.57 -38.11 8.18
N PRO A 277 -4.30 -37.40 9.29
CA PRO A 277 -3.12 -36.57 9.42
C PRO A 277 -1.80 -37.37 9.34
N ASN A 278 -1.78 -38.65 9.69
CA ASN A 278 -0.58 -39.47 9.59
C ASN A 278 -0.29 -39.84 8.13
N VAL A 279 -1.32 -40.18 7.37
CA VAL A 279 -1.20 -40.46 5.92
C VAL A 279 -0.73 -39.21 5.17
N VAL A 280 -1.26 -38.03 5.52
CA VAL A 280 -0.80 -36.76 4.96
C VAL A 280 0.66 -36.50 5.33
N ALA A 281 1.07 -36.70 6.59
CA ALA A 281 2.44 -36.48 7.04
C ALA A 281 3.47 -37.40 6.35
N GLU A 282 3.06 -38.61 5.95
CA GLU A 282 3.87 -39.51 5.12
C GLU A 282 3.89 -39.03 3.66
N ALA A 283 2.71 -38.70 3.10
CA ALA A 283 2.57 -38.28 1.71
C ALA A 283 3.40 -37.03 1.38
N VAL A 284 3.47 -36.03 2.27
CA VAL A 284 4.29 -34.82 2.05
C VAL A 284 5.80 -35.11 1.93
N GLN A 285 6.24 -36.30 2.33
CA GLN A 285 7.63 -36.75 2.19
C GLN A 285 7.83 -37.71 1.02
N SER A 286 6.90 -38.65 0.82
CA SER A 286 7.08 -39.78 -0.10
C SER A 286 6.26 -39.70 -1.39
N ASN A 287 5.12 -39.00 -1.38
CA ASN A 287 4.29 -38.81 -2.56
C ASN A 287 4.86 -37.68 -3.42
N GLN A 288 5.10 -37.95 -4.71
CA GLN A 288 5.74 -37.00 -5.62
C GLN A 288 4.96 -35.68 -5.77
N ALA A 289 3.62 -35.74 -5.76
CA ALA A 289 2.79 -34.54 -5.90
C ALA A 289 2.94 -33.61 -4.69
N CYS A 290 2.94 -34.18 -3.48
CA CYS A 290 3.08 -33.39 -2.25
C CYS A 290 4.55 -32.94 -2.03
N ALA A 291 5.51 -33.82 -2.27
CA ALA A 291 6.94 -33.54 -2.08
C ALA A 291 7.44 -32.38 -2.97
N ALA A 292 6.86 -32.20 -4.16
CA ALA A 292 7.26 -31.13 -5.09
C ALA A 292 7.27 -29.71 -4.46
N CYS A 293 6.39 -29.45 -3.49
CA CYS A 293 6.37 -28.20 -2.73
C CYS A 293 7.00 -28.38 -1.34
N HIS A 294 6.69 -29.46 -0.64
CA HIS A 294 7.11 -29.67 0.75
C HIS A 294 8.63 -29.86 0.93
N GLN A 295 9.37 -30.26 -0.10
CA GLN A 295 10.83 -30.38 -0.02
C GLN A 295 11.54 -29.03 0.17
N ALA A 296 10.95 -27.93 -0.30
CA ALA A 296 11.47 -26.58 -0.08
C ALA A 296 10.74 -25.83 1.04
N LEU A 297 9.41 -25.99 1.13
CA LEU A 297 8.58 -25.26 2.09
C LEU A 297 8.82 -25.70 3.55
N ASP A 298 8.89 -27.00 3.82
CA ASP A 298 9.00 -27.51 5.20
C ASP A 298 10.34 -27.14 5.86
N PRO A 299 11.50 -27.28 5.18
CA PRO A 299 12.77 -26.79 5.72
C PRO A 299 12.80 -25.27 5.93
N MET A 300 12.20 -24.48 5.02
CA MET A 300 12.13 -23.03 5.19
C MET A 300 11.25 -22.66 6.40
N ALA A 301 10.18 -23.41 6.65
CA ALA A 301 9.30 -23.22 7.80
C ALA A 301 10.01 -23.45 9.15
N SER A 302 11.05 -24.30 9.18
CA SER A 302 11.81 -24.60 10.39
C SER A 302 12.60 -23.43 10.95
N PHE A 303 13.00 -22.45 10.13
CA PHE A 303 13.64 -21.22 10.63
C PHE A 303 12.72 -20.42 11.58
N PHE A 304 11.40 -20.53 11.41
CA PHE A 304 10.42 -19.83 12.24
C PHE A 304 9.96 -20.63 13.47
N SER A 305 10.63 -21.75 13.77
CA SER A 305 10.22 -22.70 14.82
C SER A 305 10.13 -22.12 16.24
N GLY A 306 10.77 -20.98 16.49
CA GLY A 306 10.74 -20.30 17.79
C GLY A 306 9.54 -19.38 18.01
N TYR A 307 8.81 -19.00 16.96
CA TYR A 307 7.75 -18.00 17.07
C TYR A 307 6.46 -18.55 17.66
N LEU A 308 5.89 -17.84 18.63
CA LEU A 308 4.58 -18.18 19.20
C LEU A 308 3.51 -18.33 18.11
N PRO A 309 2.63 -19.34 18.21
CA PRO A 309 1.49 -19.52 17.30
C PRO A 309 0.38 -18.48 17.62
N ASN A 310 -0.86 -18.77 17.24
CA ASN A 310 -2.03 -17.95 17.58
C ASN A 310 -2.11 -17.57 19.07
N TYR A 311 -2.29 -16.28 19.35
CA TYR A 311 -2.60 -15.75 20.68
C TYR A 311 -3.56 -14.54 20.57
N THR A 312 -4.14 -14.12 21.69
CA THR A 312 -5.02 -12.94 21.75
C THR A 312 -4.30 -11.78 22.44
N PRO A 313 -3.84 -10.75 21.71
CA PRO A 313 -3.02 -9.67 22.28
C PRO A 313 -3.65 -8.97 23.49
N ALA A 314 -4.97 -8.81 23.50
CA ALA A 314 -5.70 -8.19 24.62
C ALA A 314 -5.50 -8.93 25.97
N LEU A 315 -5.24 -10.24 25.94
CA LEU A 315 -5.18 -11.10 27.13
C LEU A 315 -3.77 -11.24 27.74
N ILE A 316 -2.73 -10.71 27.09
CA ILE A 316 -1.33 -10.98 27.47
C ILE A 316 -0.68 -9.73 28.07
N PRO A 317 0.02 -9.80 29.23
CA PRO A 317 0.74 -8.65 29.79
C PRO A 317 1.92 -8.20 28.90
N TYR A 318 2.38 -6.96 29.08
CA TYR A 318 3.58 -6.44 28.42
C TYR A 318 4.76 -6.38 29.40
N PRO A 319 6.01 -6.59 28.94
CA PRO A 319 6.38 -6.97 27.57
C PRO A 319 5.98 -8.41 27.21
N LEU A 320 5.76 -8.67 25.93
CA LEU A 320 5.49 -9.99 25.37
C LEU A 320 6.68 -10.45 24.52
N ASP A 321 7.33 -11.54 24.92
CA ASP A 321 8.31 -12.20 24.07
C ASP A 321 7.59 -13.14 23.10
N MET A 322 7.71 -12.84 21.80
CA MET A 322 7.09 -13.61 20.72
C MET A 322 7.93 -14.80 20.27
N TRP A 323 9.13 -14.99 20.83
CA TRP A 323 10.06 -16.02 20.42
C TRP A 323 10.53 -16.86 21.60
N VAL A 324 10.58 -18.19 21.43
CA VAL A 324 11.02 -19.15 22.44
C VAL A 324 11.84 -20.25 21.77
N GLU A 325 13.06 -20.47 22.25
CA GLU A 325 13.96 -21.50 21.75
C GLU A 325 13.30 -22.90 21.81
N GLY A 326 13.29 -23.60 20.68
CA GLY A 326 12.76 -24.96 20.58
C GLY A 326 11.24 -25.07 20.77
N LEU A 327 10.47 -24.00 20.60
CA LEU A 327 9.01 -24.00 20.83
C LEU A 327 8.29 -25.14 20.09
N PHE A 328 8.41 -25.21 18.76
CA PHE A 328 7.77 -26.27 17.99
C PHE A 328 8.41 -27.66 18.20
N PRO A 329 9.74 -27.85 18.01
CA PRO A 329 10.35 -29.18 18.08
C PRO A 329 10.44 -29.75 19.51
N ILE A 330 10.69 -28.90 20.51
CA ILE A 330 10.92 -29.34 21.90
C ILE A 330 9.65 -29.23 22.73
N LEU A 331 8.95 -28.09 22.73
CA LEU A 331 7.77 -27.92 23.59
C LEU A 331 6.54 -28.59 22.99
N PHE A 332 6.23 -28.35 21.72
CA PHE A 332 5.07 -28.94 21.04
C PHE A 332 5.35 -30.30 20.40
N LYS A 333 6.59 -30.79 20.42
CA LYS A 333 6.98 -32.11 19.87
C LYS A 333 6.60 -32.28 18.40
N VAL A 334 6.63 -31.19 17.63
CA VAL A 334 6.42 -31.24 16.18
C VAL A 334 7.67 -31.76 15.51
N ASN A 335 7.53 -32.81 14.71
CA ASN A 335 8.63 -33.34 13.89
C ASN A 335 8.86 -32.41 12.69
N MET A 336 9.69 -31.39 12.89
CA MET A 336 10.10 -30.45 11.84
C MET A 336 11.32 -30.99 11.09
N ARG A 337 11.48 -30.57 9.83
CA ARG A 337 12.68 -30.88 9.05
C ARG A 337 13.84 -29.99 9.49
N ASP A 338 15.06 -30.40 9.19
CA ASP A 338 16.22 -29.52 9.39
C ASP A 338 16.04 -28.23 8.56
N PRO A 339 16.40 -27.04 9.10
CA PRO A 339 16.21 -25.80 8.38
C PRO A 339 17.06 -25.73 7.11
N ALA A 340 16.44 -25.32 6.01
CA ALA A 340 17.12 -25.09 4.74
C ALA A 340 16.29 -24.18 3.84
N PHE A 341 16.97 -23.37 3.03
CA PHE A 341 16.39 -22.49 2.01
C PHE A 341 16.65 -23.09 0.63
N PHE A 342 15.61 -23.65 0.00
CA PHE A 342 15.72 -24.32 -1.31
C PHE A 342 16.88 -25.33 -1.41
N GLY A 343 17.16 -26.03 -0.31
CA GLY A 343 18.22 -27.04 -0.21
C GLY A 343 19.56 -26.52 0.35
N ALA A 344 19.75 -25.21 0.48
CA ALA A 344 20.89 -24.63 1.19
C ALA A 344 20.63 -24.68 2.71
N PRO A 345 21.46 -25.38 3.50
CA PRO A 345 21.25 -25.48 4.95
C PRO A 345 21.51 -24.15 5.66
N GLY A 346 20.88 -23.97 6.82
CA GLY A 346 21.13 -22.88 7.77
C GLY A 346 20.63 -23.25 9.17
N ASP A 347 21.00 -22.48 10.18
CA ASP A 347 20.69 -22.76 11.57
C ASP A 347 19.60 -21.83 12.14
N ASP A 348 19.61 -20.55 11.76
CA ASP A 348 18.69 -19.55 12.31
C ASP A 348 18.16 -18.51 11.29
N LEU A 349 17.43 -17.51 11.79
CA LEU A 349 16.83 -16.48 10.94
C LEU A 349 17.87 -15.57 10.27
N ALA A 350 19.06 -15.39 10.86
CA ALA A 350 20.11 -14.60 10.25
C ALA A 350 20.66 -15.33 9.01
N ASP A 351 20.90 -16.64 9.12
CA ASP A 351 21.27 -17.47 7.97
C ASP A 351 20.18 -17.43 6.88
N LEU A 352 18.90 -17.51 7.26
CA LEU A 352 17.80 -17.38 6.30
C LEU A 352 17.81 -15.99 5.62
N GLY A 353 18.10 -14.93 6.37
CA GLY A 353 18.22 -13.58 5.85
C GLY A 353 19.32 -13.45 4.81
N ASP A 354 20.52 -13.97 5.12
CA ASP A 354 21.67 -14.00 4.21
C ASP A 354 21.35 -14.84 2.95
N LEU A 355 20.78 -16.03 3.13
CA LEU A 355 20.38 -16.91 2.02
C LEU A 355 19.33 -16.27 1.10
N ILE A 356 18.40 -15.48 1.65
CA ILE A 356 17.43 -14.71 0.84
C ILE A 356 18.13 -13.56 0.13
N ALA A 357 18.97 -12.80 0.81
CA ALA A 357 19.66 -11.64 0.24
C ALA A 357 20.59 -12.03 -0.93
N ASP A 358 21.25 -13.19 -0.83
CA ASP A 358 22.12 -13.73 -1.87
C ASP A 358 21.36 -14.36 -3.06
N ASP A 359 20.06 -14.63 -2.92
CA ASP A 359 19.27 -15.24 -3.98
C ASP A 359 18.90 -14.19 -5.07
N PRO A 360 19.20 -14.43 -6.36
CA PRO A 360 18.87 -13.47 -7.42
C PRO A 360 17.36 -13.22 -7.58
N ARG A 361 16.49 -14.11 -7.07
CA ARG A 361 15.04 -13.89 -7.04
C ARG A 361 14.67 -12.75 -6.09
N PHE A 362 15.47 -12.48 -5.06
CA PHE A 362 15.22 -11.38 -4.12
C PHE A 362 15.32 -10.02 -4.80
N SER A 363 16.44 -9.74 -5.48
CA SER A 363 16.62 -8.47 -6.20
C SER A 363 15.68 -8.33 -7.40
N LEU A 364 15.41 -9.42 -8.12
CA LEU A 364 14.40 -9.40 -9.21
C LEU A 364 12.99 -9.13 -8.66
N CYS A 365 12.62 -9.75 -7.54
CA CYS A 365 11.30 -9.52 -6.94
C CYS A 365 11.16 -8.08 -6.44
N ALA A 366 12.20 -7.51 -5.83
CA ALA A 366 12.23 -6.10 -5.46
C ALA A 366 11.95 -5.22 -6.68
N ALA A 367 12.73 -5.38 -7.76
CA ALA A 367 12.53 -4.63 -9.00
C ALA A 367 11.10 -4.77 -9.56
N ARG A 368 10.57 -6.01 -9.61
CA ARG A 368 9.18 -6.26 -10.05
C ARG A 368 8.15 -5.53 -9.20
N ARG A 369 8.31 -5.53 -7.87
CA ARG A 369 7.37 -4.86 -6.94
C ARG A 369 7.40 -3.35 -7.09
N PHE A 370 8.58 -2.75 -7.22
CA PHE A 370 8.70 -1.31 -7.50
C PHE A 370 8.07 -0.95 -8.84
N TYR A 371 8.36 -1.72 -9.90
CA TYR A 371 7.74 -1.52 -11.20
C TYR A 371 6.21 -1.63 -11.12
N ALA A 372 5.69 -2.72 -10.55
CA ALA A 372 4.26 -2.98 -10.40
C ALA A 372 3.54 -1.86 -9.64
N TYR A 373 4.10 -1.41 -8.52
CA TYR A 373 3.52 -0.36 -7.70
C TYR A 373 3.38 0.97 -8.46
N PHE A 374 4.47 1.43 -9.10
CA PHE A 374 4.47 2.71 -9.81
C PHE A 374 3.70 2.66 -11.13
N HIS A 375 3.78 1.55 -11.87
CA HIS A 375 3.04 1.39 -13.11
C HIS A 375 1.59 0.92 -12.91
N GLN A 376 1.20 0.56 -11.68
CA GLN A 376 -0.14 0.07 -11.34
C GLN A 376 -0.57 -1.15 -12.16
N VAL A 377 0.37 -2.09 -12.36
CA VAL A 377 0.13 -3.36 -13.05
C VAL A 377 0.21 -4.53 -12.07
N GLU A 378 -0.43 -5.66 -12.40
CA GLU A 378 -0.26 -6.88 -11.61
C GLU A 378 1.21 -7.33 -11.69
N LEU A 379 1.67 -8.00 -10.64
CA LEU A 379 3.07 -8.42 -10.51
C LEU A 379 3.52 -9.34 -11.64
N ASP A 380 2.62 -10.19 -12.14
CA ASP A 380 2.87 -11.13 -13.26
C ASP A 380 2.84 -10.46 -14.63
N ASP A 381 2.28 -9.26 -14.73
CA ASP A 381 2.25 -8.47 -15.96
C ASP A 381 3.46 -7.53 -16.10
N VAL A 382 4.39 -7.58 -15.13
CA VAL A 382 5.64 -6.81 -15.16
C VAL A 382 6.55 -7.37 -16.27
N PRO A 383 6.95 -6.55 -17.26
CA PRO A 383 7.87 -6.99 -18.30
C PRO A 383 9.21 -7.43 -17.70
N LEU A 384 9.67 -8.64 -18.07
CA LEU A 384 10.91 -9.20 -17.53
C LEU A 384 12.13 -8.36 -17.90
N GLU A 385 12.16 -7.76 -19.09
CA GLU A 385 13.25 -6.88 -19.54
C GLU A 385 13.38 -5.65 -18.64
N GLU A 386 12.28 -4.95 -18.39
CA GLU A 386 12.24 -3.78 -17.48
C GLU A 386 12.64 -4.17 -16.05
N ALA A 387 12.11 -5.28 -15.54
CA ALA A 387 12.48 -5.76 -14.20
C ALA A 387 13.97 -6.14 -14.11
N SER A 388 14.55 -6.69 -15.18
CA SER A 388 15.97 -7.07 -15.23
C SER A 388 16.89 -5.85 -15.31
N ALA A 389 16.48 -4.81 -16.04
CA ALA A 389 17.21 -3.53 -16.09
C ALA A 389 17.25 -2.88 -14.69
N LEU A 390 16.08 -2.76 -14.05
CA LEU A 390 15.98 -2.23 -12.69
C LEU A 390 16.74 -3.08 -11.66
N GLN A 391 16.68 -4.41 -11.78
CA GLN A 391 17.48 -5.31 -10.95
C GLN A 391 18.99 -5.05 -11.11
N SER A 392 19.45 -4.82 -12.34
CA SER A 392 20.86 -4.52 -12.61
C SER A 392 21.27 -3.22 -11.92
N THR A 393 20.47 -2.16 -12.05
CA THR A 393 20.70 -0.88 -11.35
C THR A 393 20.73 -1.06 -9.84
N LEU A 394 19.83 -1.88 -9.28
CA LEU A 394 19.83 -2.16 -7.84
C LEU A 394 21.11 -2.88 -7.40
N VAL A 395 21.53 -3.93 -8.10
CA VAL A 395 22.71 -4.74 -7.72
C VAL A 395 24.01 -3.96 -7.93
N GLU A 396 24.17 -3.29 -9.07
CA GLU A 396 25.35 -2.47 -9.38
C GLU A 396 25.46 -1.25 -8.45
N GLY A 397 24.32 -0.69 -8.03
CA GLY A 397 24.21 0.39 -7.06
C GLY A 397 24.41 -0.04 -5.60
N GLY A 398 24.87 -1.28 -5.34
CA GLY A 398 25.09 -1.77 -3.97
C GLY A 398 23.80 -1.91 -3.16
N PHE A 399 22.70 -2.26 -3.83
CA PHE A 399 21.35 -2.39 -3.28
C PHE A 399 20.73 -1.07 -2.77
N GLN A 400 21.21 0.08 -3.20
CA GLN A 400 20.52 1.35 -2.96
C GLN A 400 19.29 1.47 -3.88
N VAL A 401 18.12 1.68 -3.29
CA VAL A 401 16.84 1.66 -4.02
C VAL A 401 16.55 2.98 -4.74
N LYS A 402 16.94 4.12 -4.17
CA LYS A 402 16.62 5.45 -4.73
C LYS A 402 17.11 5.63 -6.18
N PRO A 403 18.34 5.22 -6.57
CA PRO A 403 18.79 5.29 -7.96
C PRO A 403 17.88 4.48 -8.93
N MET A 404 17.48 3.28 -8.54
CA MET A 404 16.57 2.44 -9.34
C MET A 404 15.19 3.09 -9.47
N ILE A 405 14.64 3.68 -8.41
CA ILE A 405 13.36 4.41 -8.48
C ILE A 405 13.48 5.63 -9.39
N LYS A 406 14.58 6.38 -9.29
CA LYS A 406 14.84 7.54 -10.15
C LYS A 406 14.83 7.15 -11.63
N GLU A 407 15.53 6.07 -11.99
CA GLU A 407 15.51 5.52 -13.34
C GLU A 407 14.10 5.14 -13.78
N LEU A 408 13.38 4.38 -12.94
CA LEU A 408 12.01 3.95 -13.21
C LEU A 408 11.08 5.14 -13.52
N VAL A 409 11.04 6.15 -12.63
CA VAL A 409 10.09 7.26 -12.78
C VAL A 409 10.50 8.25 -13.88
N LEU A 410 11.74 8.22 -14.35
CA LEU A 410 12.19 9.03 -15.49
C LEU A 410 12.06 8.30 -16.83
N SER A 411 11.76 7.00 -16.83
CA SER A 411 11.63 6.18 -18.03
C SER A 411 10.45 6.59 -18.92
N ASP A 412 10.56 6.31 -20.22
CA ASP A 412 9.45 6.51 -21.16
C ASP A 412 8.25 5.60 -20.84
N ALA A 413 8.47 4.41 -20.28
CA ALA A 413 7.40 3.52 -19.83
C ALA A 413 6.51 4.18 -18.76
N PHE A 414 7.10 5.00 -17.89
CA PHE A 414 6.35 5.76 -16.88
C PHE A 414 5.68 7.02 -17.46
N ARG A 415 6.14 7.50 -18.61
CA ARG A 415 5.60 8.66 -19.33
C ARG A 415 4.43 8.33 -20.24
N VAL A 416 4.10 7.06 -20.50
CA VAL A 416 2.97 6.69 -21.36
C VAL A 416 1.68 7.38 -20.88
N ALA A 417 1.05 8.17 -21.76
CA ALA A 417 -0.10 9.02 -21.43
C ALA A 417 -1.46 8.33 -21.65
N GLU A 418 -1.52 7.39 -22.61
CA GLU A 418 -2.76 6.76 -23.06
C GLU A 418 -2.76 5.23 -22.90
N GLY A 419 -3.93 4.61 -23.11
CA GLY A 419 -4.13 3.16 -22.97
C GLY A 419 -4.35 2.70 -21.53
N GLU A 420 -4.41 1.37 -21.33
CA GLU A 420 -4.65 0.74 -20.02
C GLU A 420 -3.62 1.14 -18.96
N ARG A 421 -2.43 1.56 -19.39
CA ARG A 421 -1.32 2.02 -18.53
C ARG A 421 -1.18 3.54 -18.50
N GLY A 422 -2.00 4.28 -19.23
CA GLY A 422 -1.85 5.71 -19.47
C GLY A 422 -2.16 6.58 -18.26
N ARG A 423 -3.29 6.36 -17.56
CA ARG A 423 -3.63 7.11 -16.34
C ARG A 423 -3.37 6.28 -15.09
N LYS A 424 -2.78 6.89 -14.06
CA LYS A 424 -2.58 6.27 -12.75
C LYS A 424 -3.60 6.79 -11.76
N GLN A 425 -4.24 5.92 -11.00
CA GLN A 425 -5.17 6.32 -9.95
C GLN A 425 -4.40 6.69 -8.69
N ALA A 426 -4.75 7.80 -8.04
CA ALA A 426 -4.21 8.14 -6.73
C ALA A 426 -4.63 7.08 -5.70
N ARG A 427 -3.62 6.42 -5.11
CA ARG A 427 -3.84 5.49 -3.99
C ARG A 427 -4.42 6.26 -2.79
N PRO A 428 -5.12 5.60 -1.84
CA PRO A 428 -5.74 6.30 -0.71
C PRO A 428 -4.79 7.22 0.05
N ILE A 429 -3.55 6.77 0.30
CA ILE A 429 -2.50 7.56 0.96
C ILE A 429 -2.10 8.80 0.14
N GLN A 430 -2.00 8.66 -1.19
CA GLN A 430 -1.66 9.76 -2.10
C GLN A 430 -2.81 10.77 -2.19
N LEU A 431 -4.04 10.31 -2.30
CA LEU A 431 -5.22 11.19 -2.33
C LEU A 431 -5.38 11.94 -1.00
N ALA A 432 -5.19 11.26 0.14
CA ALA A 432 -5.27 11.88 1.45
C ALA A 432 -4.14 12.89 1.70
N ALA A 433 -2.92 12.60 1.24
CA ALA A 433 -1.79 13.53 1.28
C ALA A 433 -2.03 14.75 0.39
N LEU A 434 -2.58 14.56 -0.82
CA LEU A 434 -2.90 15.62 -1.75
C LEU A 434 -3.95 16.57 -1.16
N ILE A 435 -5.04 16.01 -0.64
CA ILE A 435 -6.11 16.82 -0.04
C ILE A 435 -5.60 17.60 1.17
N ASP A 436 -4.78 16.99 2.03
CA ASP A 436 -4.20 17.69 3.18
C ASP A 436 -3.25 18.83 2.74
N ASP A 437 -2.40 18.57 1.74
CA ASP A 437 -1.52 19.58 1.17
C ASP A 437 -2.31 20.78 0.60
N LEU A 438 -3.34 20.49 -0.20
CA LEU A 438 -4.19 21.49 -0.84
C LEU A 438 -5.07 22.26 0.15
N THR A 439 -5.61 21.59 1.17
CA THR A 439 -6.75 22.13 1.95
C THR A 439 -6.53 22.17 3.46
N GLY A 440 -5.53 21.44 3.97
CA GLY A 440 -5.31 21.20 5.40
C GLY A 440 -6.33 20.22 6.01
N PHE A 441 -7.13 19.54 5.19
CA PHE A 441 -8.14 18.60 5.64
C PHE A 441 -7.60 17.17 5.68
N ARG A 442 -7.72 16.56 6.86
CA ARG A 442 -7.63 15.10 7.04
C ARG A 442 -8.99 14.57 7.50
N TRP A 443 -9.46 13.52 6.84
CA TRP A 443 -10.78 12.98 7.14
C TRP A 443 -10.74 12.08 8.36
N ARG A 444 -11.04 12.65 9.53
CA ARG A 444 -10.94 11.93 10.81
C ARG A 444 -12.27 11.81 11.52
N THR A 445 -12.40 10.76 12.31
CA THR A 445 -13.49 10.58 13.29
C THR A 445 -12.90 10.34 14.67
N ASP A 446 -13.58 10.82 15.72
CA ASP A 446 -13.19 10.59 17.10
C ASP A 446 -14.14 9.58 17.74
N LEU A 447 -13.64 8.35 17.96
CA LEU A 447 -14.34 7.26 18.63
C LEU A 447 -13.74 6.99 20.02
N SER A 448 -13.12 7.98 20.66
CA SER A 448 -12.56 7.86 22.00
C SER A 448 -13.63 7.48 23.04
N ALA A 449 -14.87 7.94 22.85
CA ALA A 449 -16.01 7.57 23.70
C ALA A 449 -16.32 6.05 23.68
N PHE A 450 -15.89 5.35 22.63
CA PHE A 450 -16.00 3.89 22.49
C PHE A 450 -14.69 3.16 22.84
N GLY A 451 -13.70 3.87 23.37
CA GLY A 451 -12.40 3.29 23.72
C GLY A 451 -11.53 2.91 22.52
N VAL A 452 -11.75 3.53 21.35
CA VAL A 452 -10.96 3.28 20.13
C VAL A 452 -9.91 4.37 19.93
N GLY A 453 -10.34 5.62 19.79
CA GLY A 453 -9.46 6.76 19.54
C GLY A 453 -9.84 7.60 18.32
N VAL A 454 -8.91 8.44 17.87
CA VAL A 454 -9.04 9.24 16.65
C VAL A 454 -8.54 8.45 15.45
N ILE A 455 -9.44 8.17 14.52
CA ILE A 455 -9.18 7.35 13.33
C ILE A 455 -9.09 8.25 12.10
N ASP A 456 -8.11 8.00 11.25
CA ASP A 456 -8.04 8.60 9.92
C ASP A 456 -8.76 7.70 8.92
N LEU A 457 -9.88 8.17 8.38
CA LEU A 457 -10.77 7.39 7.55
C LEU A 457 -10.18 7.09 6.18
N MET A 458 -9.09 7.72 5.76
CA MET A 458 -8.41 7.34 4.51
C MET A 458 -7.36 6.24 4.70
N ASP A 459 -6.90 6.03 5.94
CA ASP A 459 -5.85 5.07 6.28
C ASP A 459 -6.39 3.79 6.93
N ASP A 460 -7.65 3.83 7.41
CA ASP A 460 -8.31 2.73 8.11
C ASP A 460 -9.24 1.93 7.17
N SER A 461 -9.08 0.60 7.16
CA SER A 461 -9.84 -0.31 6.29
C SER A 461 -11.14 -0.85 6.89
N LEU A 462 -11.37 -0.68 8.20
CA LEU A 462 -12.48 -1.31 8.90
C LEU A 462 -13.65 -0.35 9.16
N ILE A 463 -13.35 0.84 9.64
CA ILE A 463 -14.27 1.94 9.93
C ILE A 463 -14.16 3.00 8.83
N GLY A 464 -12.97 3.13 8.22
CA GLY A 464 -12.68 4.08 7.17
C GLY A 464 -13.11 3.65 5.77
N TYR A 465 -12.57 4.37 4.81
CA TYR A 465 -12.81 4.27 3.38
C TYR A 465 -11.59 3.73 2.63
N HIS A 466 -10.55 3.24 3.32
CA HIS A 466 -9.28 2.87 2.66
C HIS A 466 -9.48 1.86 1.51
N VAL A 467 -10.20 0.77 1.76
CA VAL A 467 -10.54 -0.23 0.72
C VAL A 467 -11.50 0.36 -0.33
N LEU A 468 -12.47 1.16 0.10
CA LEU A 468 -13.45 1.79 -0.80
C LEU A 468 -12.79 2.81 -1.75
N ALA A 469 -11.65 3.37 -1.35
CA ALA A 469 -10.79 4.25 -2.12
C ALA A 469 -9.75 3.50 -2.99
N GLY A 470 -9.78 2.16 -2.99
CA GLY A 470 -8.89 1.30 -3.81
C GLY A 470 -7.68 0.72 -3.08
N GLY A 471 -7.57 0.91 -1.77
CA GLY A 471 -6.53 0.30 -0.94
C GLY A 471 -6.81 -1.15 -0.52
N ILE A 472 -6.05 -1.65 0.44
CA ILE A 472 -6.11 -3.03 0.96
C ILE A 472 -6.46 -3.06 2.45
N ASP A 473 -7.15 -4.10 2.91
CA ASP A 473 -7.29 -4.38 4.36
C ASP A 473 -6.21 -5.34 4.87
N SER A 474 -5.35 -5.75 3.94
CA SER A 474 -4.32 -6.78 4.07
C SER A 474 -4.84 -8.18 4.41
N LEU A 475 -6.08 -8.38 4.86
CA LEU A 475 -6.62 -9.64 5.38
C LEU A 475 -7.47 -10.40 4.35
N PHE A 476 -8.46 -9.73 3.77
CA PHE A 476 -9.39 -10.28 2.78
C PHE A 476 -9.20 -9.62 1.41
N VAL A 477 -8.93 -8.32 1.39
CA VAL A 477 -8.52 -7.56 0.21
C VAL A 477 -7.01 -7.37 0.31
N THR A 478 -6.27 -8.19 -0.43
CA THR A 478 -4.80 -8.24 -0.40
C THR A 478 -4.13 -7.61 -1.62
N ARG A 479 -4.92 -7.11 -2.58
CA ARG A 479 -4.44 -6.42 -3.78
C ARG A 479 -5.18 -5.09 -3.93
N PRO A 480 -4.47 -3.99 -4.24
CA PRO A 480 -5.10 -2.70 -4.47
C PRO A 480 -5.94 -2.71 -5.75
N SER A 481 -6.93 -1.83 -5.81
CA SER A 481 -7.72 -1.59 -7.03
C SER A 481 -7.30 -0.25 -7.64
N ASN A 482 -6.63 -0.33 -8.79
CA ASN A 482 -6.23 0.84 -9.58
C ASN A 482 -7.29 1.26 -10.61
N THR A 483 -8.44 0.57 -10.61
CA THR A 483 -9.54 0.84 -11.53
C THR A 483 -10.59 1.72 -10.86
N PRO A 484 -11.06 2.81 -11.52
CA PRO A 484 -12.17 3.59 -11.03
C PRO A 484 -13.43 2.75 -10.83
N SER A 485 -14.12 2.98 -9.72
CA SER A 485 -15.34 2.28 -9.35
C SER A 485 -16.37 3.26 -8.79
N ALA A 486 -17.60 2.79 -8.59
CA ALA A 486 -18.62 3.59 -7.92
C ALA A 486 -18.18 4.02 -6.51
N THR A 487 -17.45 3.16 -5.79
CA THR A 487 -17.00 3.47 -4.42
C THR A 487 -15.89 4.51 -4.43
N THR A 488 -14.90 4.41 -5.33
CA THR A 488 -13.81 5.39 -5.40
C THR A 488 -14.33 6.77 -5.78
N SER A 489 -15.31 6.84 -6.69
CA SER A 489 -16.02 8.09 -7.01
C SER A 489 -16.78 8.68 -5.83
N LEU A 490 -17.47 7.85 -5.02
CA LEU A 490 -18.20 8.34 -3.84
C LEU A 490 -17.26 8.85 -2.75
N VAL A 491 -16.12 8.19 -2.55
CA VAL A 491 -15.09 8.65 -1.62
C VAL A 491 -14.53 9.99 -2.08
N LEU A 492 -14.20 10.14 -3.37
CA LEU A 492 -13.71 11.41 -3.93
C LEU A 492 -14.71 12.56 -3.72
N GLN A 493 -16.00 12.33 -3.99
CA GLN A 493 -17.04 13.34 -3.75
C GLN A 493 -17.16 13.70 -2.26
N GLY A 494 -17.09 12.69 -1.39
CA GLY A 494 -17.16 12.87 0.06
C GLY A 494 -15.99 13.68 0.60
N ILE A 495 -14.76 13.34 0.22
CA ILE A 495 -13.56 14.03 0.67
C ILE A 495 -13.49 15.44 0.10
N ALA A 496 -13.82 15.63 -1.19
CA ALA A 496 -13.84 16.94 -1.85
C ALA A 496 -14.79 17.92 -1.15
N ARG A 497 -16.02 17.49 -0.84
CA ARG A 497 -17.02 18.32 -0.15
C ARG A 497 -16.55 18.75 1.24
N ASN A 498 -15.98 17.83 2.02
CA ASN A 498 -15.51 18.16 3.36
C ASN A 498 -14.26 19.08 3.30
N ALA A 499 -13.31 18.76 2.42
CA ALA A 499 -12.10 19.54 2.22
C ALA A 499 -12.41 20.98 1.78
N ALA A 500 -13.31 21.16 0.81
CA ALA A 500 -13.77 22.46 0.35
C ALA A 500 -14.41 23.28 1.49
N ASN A 501 -15.25 22.65 2.33
CA ASN A 501 -15.86 23.34 3.45
C ASN A 501 -14.83 23.86 4.46
N ILE A 502 -13.79 23.08 4.72
CA ILE A 502 -12.71 23.44 5.66
C ILE A 502 -11.84 24.55 5.08
N VAL A 503 -11.32 24.39 3.86
CA VAL A 503 -10.37 25.35 3.28
C VAL A 503 -10.99 26.71 3.01
N VAL A 504 -12.23 26.79 2.52
CA VAL A 504 -12.89 28.09 2.29
C VAL A 504 -13.09 28.83 3.61
N THR A 505 -13.50 28.12 4.65
CA THR A 505 -13.67 28.71 5.99
C THR A 505 -12.34 29.21 6.54
N ALA A 506 -11.28 28.42 6.42
CA ALA A 506 -9.95 28.77 6.90
C ALA A 506 -9.34 29.94 6.11
N ASP A 507 -9.43 29.92 4.78
CA ASP A 507 -8.88 30.94 3.91
C ASP A 507 -9.57 32.29 4.15
N PHE A 508 -10.90 32.35 4.22
CA PHE A 508 -11.60 33.61 4.49
C PHE A 508 -11.48 34.10 5.94
N ALA A 509 -11.16 33.22 6.90
CA ALA A 509 -10.78 33.64 8.25
C ALA A 509 -9.36 34.21 8.31
N GLN A 510 -8.50 33.89 7.36
CA GLN A 510 -7.15 34.43 7.24
C GLN A 510 -7.17 35.78 6.49
N ALA A 511 -6.87 36.85 7.21
CA ALA A 511 -6.86 38.21 6.65
C ALA A 511 -5.74 38.43 5.61
N ASP A 512 -4.58 37.80 5.81
CA ASP A 512 -3.45 37.88 4.87
C ASP A 512 -3.63 36.88 3.74
N LYS A 513 -4.07 37.36 2.56
CA LYS A 513 -4.34 36.52 1.40
C LYS A 513 -3.14 35.68 0.95
N GLY A 514 -1.91 36.15 1.16
CA GLY A 514 -0.69 35.40 0.81
C GLY A 514 -0.41 34.19 1.72
N LYS A 515 -1.13 34.07 2.85
CA LYS A 515 -1.05 32.93 3.78
C LYS A 515 -2.20 31.93 3.61
N ARG A 516 -3.13 32.20 2.69
CA ARG A 516 -4.25 31.30 2.36
C ARG A 516 -3.73 30.14 1.50
N LYS A 517 -4.43 29.01 1.54
CA LYS A 517 -4.05 27.80 0.78
C LYS A 517 -4.50 27.86 -0.67
N LEU A 518 -5.73 28.30 -0.93
CA LEU A 518 -6.34 28.27 -2.26
C LEU A 518 -6.88 29.63 -2.71
N LEU A 519 -7.58 30.36 -1.84
CA LEU A 519 -8.28 31.61 -2.20
C LEU A 519 -7.43 32.86 -1.92
N THR A 520 -6.32 32.99 -2.64
CA THR A 520 -5.24 33.96 -2.41
C THR A 520 -5.45 35.34 -3.07
N MET A 521 -6.51 35.56 -3.84
CA MET A 521 -6.75 36.84 -4.53
C MET A 521 -8.14 37.44 -4.23
N VAL A 522 -9.10 36.61 -3.87
CA VAL A 522 -10.51 37.01 -3.67
C VAL A 522 -10.90 37.11 -2.20
N ASP A 523 -11.98 37.82 -1.91
CA ASP A 523 -12.74 37.72 -0.66
C ASP A 523 -14.16 37.21 -0.95
N ALA A 524 -14.93 36.90 0.09
CA ALA A 524 -16.28 36.38 -0.06
C ALA A 524 -17.23 37.34 -0.81
N ASP A 525 -16.94 38.64 -0.84
CA ASP A 525 -17.72 39.67 -1.52
C ASP A 525 -17.12 40.11 -2.88
N THR A 526 -16.03 39.48 -3.35
CA THR A 526 -15.47 39.76 -4.69
C THR A 526 -16.45 39.34 -5.79
N ARG A 527 -16.73 40.24 -6.74
CA ARG A 527 -17.70 40.03 -7.84
C ARG A 527 -17.18 40.42 -9.22
N ASP A 528 -16.03 41.09 -9.31
CA ASP A 528 -15.49 41.51 -10.60
C ASP A 528 -14.90 40.32 -11.37
N ASP A 529 -15.30 40.17 -12.62
CA ASP A 529 -14.91 39.01 -13.43
C ASP A 529 -13.39 38.87 -13.60
N ALA A 530 -12.65 39.98 -13.65
CA ALA A 530 -11.20 39.95 -13.82
C ALA A 530 -10.50 39.26 -12.63
N THR A 531 -10.74 39.72 -11.40
CA THR A 531 -10.14 39.11 -10.20
C THR A 531 -10.62 37.68 -9.98
N LEU A 532 -11.90 37.39 -10.31
CA LEU A 532 -12.43 36.03 -10.23
C LEU A 532 -11.73 35.09 -11.22
N ARG A 533 -11.47 35.54 -12.45
CA ARG A 533 -10.73 34.76 -13.46
C ARG A 533 -9.29 34.51 -13.02
N ASP A 534 -8.59 35.52 -12.53
CA ASP A 534 -7.23 35.36 -12.02
C ASP A 534 -7.16 34.32 -10.89
N GLN A 535 -8.12 34.34 -9.97
CA GLN A 535 -8.27 33.32 -8.93
C GLN A 535 -8.53 31.92 -9.48
N LEU A 536 -9.37 31.79 -10.51
CA LEU A 536 -9.64 30.50 -11.13
C LEU A 536 -8.42 29.96 -11.88
N VAL A 537 -7.67 30.81 -12.59
CA VAL A 537 -6.40 30.44 -13.22
C VAL A 537 -5.43 29.89 -12.17
N ALA A 538 -5.26 30.58 -11.04
CA ALA A 538 -4.40 30.10 -9.95
C ALA A 538 -4.88 28.77 -9.35
N LEU A 539 -6.20 28.54 -9.28
CA LEU A 539 -6.76 27.26 -8.81
C LEU A 539 -6.48 26.13 -9.79
N HIS A 540 -6.70 26.33 -11.10
CA HIS A 540 -6.39 25.31 -12.11
C HIS A 540 -4.90 24.96 -12.12
N ARG A 541 -4.04 25.97 -12.01
CA ARG A 541 -2.60 25.78 -11.85
C ARG A 541 -2.26 24.96 -10.60
N ARG A 542 -2.84 25.29 -9.45
CA ARG A 542 -2.55 24.60 -8.19
C ARG A 542 -3.12 23.17 -8.12
N LEU A 543 -4.31 22.96 -8.66
CA LEU A 543 -5.05 21.69 -8.56
C LEU A 543 -4.67 20.70 -9.66
N TYR A 544 -4.42 21.17 -10.87
CA TYR A 544 -4.20 20.34 -12.07
C TYR A 544 -2.84 20.57 -12.73
N GLY A 545 -2.09 21.60 -12.34
CA GLY A 545 -0.80 21.95 -12.93
C GLY A 545 -0.90 22.68 -14.28
N GLU A 546 -2.11 23.00 -14.74
CA GLU A 546 -2.36 23.58 -16.06
C GLU A 546 -2.04 25.09 -16.09
N ALA A 547 -1.27 25.52 -17.09
CA ALA A 547 -1.00 26.92 -17.37
C ALA A 547 -2.07 27.46 -18.35
N LEU A 548 -3.15 28.02 -17.79
CA LEU A 548 -4.29 28.53 -18.56
C LEU A 548 -4.31 30.06 -18.63
N ALA A 549 -4.75 30.59 -19.77
CA ALA A 549 -5.03 32.02 -19.90
C ALA A 549 -6.37 32.40 -19.24
N ALA A 550 -6.54 33.66 -18.85
CA ALA A 550 -7.75 34.13 -18.18
C ALA A 550 -9.01 34.06 -19.06
N ASP A 551 -8.85 34.03 -20.38
CA ASP A 551 -9.89 33.88 -21.41
C ASP A 551 -10.01 32.45 -21.96
N ASP A 552 -9.35 31.48 -21.34
CA ASP A 552 -9.47 30.07 -21.72
C ASP A 552 -10.90 29.52 -21.45
N PRO A 553 -11.47 28.72 -22.36
CA PRO A 553 -12.80 28.12 -22.18
C PRO A 553 -12.99 27.33 -20.88
N VAL A 554 -11.93 26.72 -20.34
CA VAL A 554 -11.97 26.01 -19.05
C VAL A 554 -12.18 27.01 -17.89
N ILE A 555 -11.59 28.19 -17.98
CA ILE A 555 -11.78 29.27 -17.01
C ILE A 555 -13.17 29.88 -17.17
N ASP A 556 -13.69 30.02 -18.39
CA ASP A 556 -15.08 30.42 -18.63
C ASP A 556 -16.07 29.48 -17.92
N ALA A 557 -15.93 28.17 -18.12
CA ALA A 557 -16.79 27.18 -17.48
C ALA A 557 -16.70 27.23 -15.93
N SER A 558 -15.50 27.48 -15.40
CA SER A 558 -15.28 27.60 -13.96
C SER A 558 -15.90 28.89 -13.38
N LEU A 559 -15.88 29.99 -14.14
CA LEU A 559 -16.52 31.24 -13.77
C LEU A 559 -18.05 31.12 -13.83
N GLU A 560 -18.59 30.44 -14.85
CA GLU A 560 -20.01 30.12 -14.95
C GLU A 560 -20.49 29.28 -13.76
N LEU A 561 -19.71 28.27 -13.38
CA LEU A 561 -19.96 27.46 -12.17
C LEU A 561 -20.02 28.33 -10.91
N LEU A 562 -19.05 29.23 -10.71
CA LEU A 562 -19.04 30.14 -9.55
C LEU A 562 -20.25 31.09 -9.54
N LYS A 563 -20.61 31.66 -10.70
CA LYS A 563 -21.79 32.53 -10.83
C LYS A 563 -23.09 31.77 -10.56
N GLY A 564 -23.21 30.55 -11.06
CA GLY A 564 -24.33 29.65 -10.74
C GLY A 564 -24.38 29.32 -9.24
N ALA A 565 -23.23 29.06 -8.61
CA ALA A 565 -23.13 28.81 -7.18
C ALA A 565 -23.54 30.03 -6.34
N LEU A 566 -23.15 31.24 -6.75
CA LEU A 566 -23.58 32.51 -6.11
C LEU A 566 -25.10 32.66 -6.15
N ALA A 567 -25.72 32.42 -7.32
CA ALA A 567 -27.17 32.49 -7.47
C ALA A 567 -27.90 31.47 -6.57
N LEU A 568 -27.38 30.23 -6.47
CA LEU A 568 -27.93 29.20 -5.58
C LEU A 568 -27.72 29.50 -4.09
N ALA A 569 -26.66 30.25 -3.77
CA ALA A 569 -26.29 30.59 -2.40
C ALA A 569 -26.98 31.86 -1.87
N ASN A 570 -27.90 32.47 -2.63
CA ASN A 570 -28.48 33.79 -2.32
C ASN A 570 -27.39 34.85 -2.10
N ASP A 571 -26.40 34.91 -3.00
CA ASP A 571 -25.26 35.83 -2.98
C ASP A 571 -24.28 35.68 -1.79
N ASP A 572 -24.42 34.63 -0.97
CA ASP A 572 -23.40 34.23 0.01
C ASP A 572 -22.17 33.66 -0.72
N GLY A 573 -21.14 34.50 -0.87
CA GLY A 573 -19.93 34.10 -1.59
C GLY A 573 -19.08 33.06 -0.87
N ALA A 574 -19.14 32.97 0.46
CA ALA A 574 -18.44 31.89 1.17
C ALA A 574 -19.08 30.53 0.83
N ARG A 575 -20.42 30.48 0.79
CA ARG A 575 -21.14 29.29 0.34
C ARG A 575 -20.91 29.00 -1.15
N ALA A 576 -20.86 30.01 -2.00
CA ALA A 576 -20.59 29.83 -3.42
C ALA A 576 -19.20 29.21 -3.67
N TRP A 577 -18.15 29.74 -3.03
CA TRP A 577 -16.80 29.18 -3.12
C TRP A 577 -16.71 27.74 -2.59
N LYS A 578 -17.48 27.38 -1.56
CA LYS A 578 -17.57 25.98 -1.11
C LYS A 578 -18.13 25.06 -2.18
N ILE A 579 -19.16 25.49 -2.91
CA ILE A 579 -19.74 24.72 -4.02
C ILE A 579 -18.72 24.62 -5.16
N THR A 580 -18.09 25.73 -5.55
CA THR A 580 -17.09 25.77 -6.62
C THR A 580 -15.89 24.89 -6.31
N LEU A 581 -15.28 25.01 -5.12
CA LEU A 581 -14.14 24.17 -4.74
C LEU A 581 -14.53 22.70 -4.54
N THR A 582 -15.75 22.40 -4.09
CA THR A 582 -16.23 21.00 -4.08
C THR A 582 -16.21 20.43 -5.49
N ALA A 583 -16.67 21.20 -6.48
CA ALA A 583 -16.72 20.78 -7.87
C ALA A 583 -15.34 20.64 -8.52
N LEU A 584 -14.38 21.52 -8.21
CA LEU A 584 -13.01 21.38 -8.68
C LEU A 584 -12.27 20.21 -8.00
N LEU A 585 -12.48 20.01 -6.69
CA LEU A 585 -11.83 18.92 -5.95
C LEU A 585 -12.39 17.53 -6.24
N GLN A 586 -13.60 17.43 -6.81
CA GLN A 586 -14.18 16.15 -7.27
C GLN A 586 -13.86 15.83 -8.74
N ASP A 587 -13.14 16.72 -9.45
CA ASP A 587 -12.70 16.46 -10.82
C ASP A 587 -11.82 15.22 -10.84
N VAL A 588 -12.00 14.36 -11.84
CA VAL A 588 -11.22 13.12 -11.98
C VAL A 588 -9.72 13.40 -12.00
N ARG A 589 -9.27 14.56 -12.51
CA ARG A 589 -7.86 14.96 -12.48
C ARG A 589 -7.27 15.07 -11.07
N ILE A 590 -8.07 15.17 -10.01
CA ILE A 590 -7.60 15.06 -8.61
C ILE A 590 -7.28 13.62 -8.23
N ALA A 591 -8.07 12.67 -8.73
CA ALA A 591 -7.93 11.25 -8.42
C ALA A 591 -7.02 10.50 -9.41
N PHE A 592 -6.53 11.15 -10.48
CA PHE A 592 -5.65 10.56 -11.48
C PHE A 592 -4.42 11.43 -11.77
N TYR A 593 -3.32 10.80 -12.18
CA TYR A 593 -2.08 11.44 -12.63
C TYR A 593 -1.33 10.60 -13.67
#